data_AF-A0A1S8KLZ1-F1
#
_entry.id   AF-A0A1S8KLZ1-F1
#
_cell.length_a   1.000
_cell.length_b   1.000
_cell.length_c   1.000
_cell.angle_alpha   90.00
_cell.angle_beta   90.00
_cell.angle_gamma   90.00
#
_symmetry.space_group_name_H-M   'P 1'
#
loop_
_entity.id
_entity.type
_entity.pdbx_description
1 polymer ?
#
loop_
_entity_poly.entity_id
_entity_poly.type
_entity_poly.pdbx_seq_one_letter_code
_entity_poly.pdbx_strand_id
1 'polypeptide(L)'
;MFEEQLIKLGTKAADLFMTNTVDTIYKKVGAAKDDSNKEKTINRLEDLINELIDERIELNKIMKEYEELIGMQKISKEDINYIVENILPVISNFFDNDLVNNNEEIHKDEIDQLINMLKQLLSIETFTILQLLGFNFKEAVGIPLTKLVKRSIDKEGLEDIKYQYLISNNKKDAELFKLLQTEEGRVIFDELLKSKSIEY
;
A
#
# COMPACT_ATOMS: atom_id res chain seq x y z
N MET A 1 -0.70 -12.87 4.16
CA MET A 1 0.28 -13.07 3.07
C MET A 1 1.60 -12.33 3.35
N PHE A 2 1.64 -11.01 3.49
CA PHE A 2 2.88 -10.27 3.85
C PHE A 2 3.46 -10.65 5.22
N GLU A 3 2.61 -10.64 6.25
CA GLU A 3 2.98 -10.98 7.62
C GLU A 3 3.44 -12.45 7.76
N GLU A 4 2.79 -13.35 7.04
CA GLU A 4 3.15 -14.78 6.99
C GLU A 4 4.51 -15.02 6.34
N GLN A 5 4.84 -14.29 5.27
CA GLN A 5 6.16 -14.34 4.63
C GLN A 5 7.24 -13.78 5.56
N LEU A 6 6.97 -12.67 6.25
CA LEU A 6 7.86 -12.09 7.25
C LEU A 6 8.18 -13.05 8.40
N ILE A 7 7.17 -13.71 8.95
CA ILE A 7 7.34 -14.72 10.01
C ILE A 7 8.19 -15.88 9.49
N LYS A 8 7.91 -16.37 8.26
CA LYS A 8 8.67 -17.45 7.66
C LYS A 8 10.15 -17.11 7.49
N LEU A 9 10.48 -15.91 6.99
CA LEU A 9 11.87 -15.47 6.89
C LEU A 9 12.53 -15.31 8.27
N GLY A 10 11.78 -14.82 9.26
CA GLY A 10 12.28 -14.67 10.63
C GLY A 10 12.62 -16.00 11.28
N THR A 11 11.76 -17.02 11.10
CA THR A 11 12.03 -18.38 11.59
C THR A 11 13.27 -18.99 10.93
N LYS A 12 13.42 -18.87 9.60
CA LYS A 12 14.62 -19.33 8.90
C LYS A 12 15.89 -18.63 9.37
N ALA A 13 15.84 -17.32 9.59
CA ALA A 13 16.98 -16.57 10.11
C ALA A 13 17.35 -17.06 11.51
N ALA A 14 16.37 -17.21 12.39
CA ALA A 14 16.58 -17.70 13.76
C ALA A 14 17.21 -19.09 13.79
N ASP A 15 16.75 -20.02 12.94
CA ASP A 15 17.32 -21.36 12.81
C ASP A 15 18.81 -21.30 12.42
N LEU A 16 19.18 -20.50 11.41
CA LEU A 16 20.57 -20.31 10.98
C LEU A 16 21.44 -19.66 12.06
N PHE A 17 20.89 -18.74 12.85
CA PHE A 17 21.60 -18.13 13.98
C PHE A 17 21.87 -19.13 15.11
N MET A 18 20.93 -20.02 15.41
CA MET A 18 21.09 -21.01 16.47
C MET A 18 22.19 -22.03 16.14
N THR A 19 22.30 -22.46 14.88
CA THR A 19 23.33 -23.42 14.45
C THR A 19 24.73 -22.81 14.33
N ASN A 20 24.83 -21.49 14.14
CA ASN A 20 26.08 -20.76 13.88
C ASN A 20 26.53 -19.81 14.97
N THR A 21 26.09 -20.06 16.21
CA THR A 21 26.66 -19.36 17.35
C THR A 21 28.16 -19.65 17.47
N VAL A 22 28.92 -18.63 17.88
CA VAL A 22 30.37 -18.72 18.08
C VAL A 22 30.73 -19.91 18.97
N ASP A 23 29.93 -20.16 20.02
CA ASP A 23 30.12 -21.30 20.93
C ASP A 23 29.92 -22.65 20.24
N THR A 24 28.96 -22.77 19.32
CA THR A 24 28.69 -24.00 18.57
C THR A 24 29.82 -24.28 17.59
N ILE A 25 30.28 -23.27 16.85
CA ILE A 25 31.41 -23.41 15.94
C ILE A 25 32.69 -23.74 16.70
N TYR A 26 32.95 -23.08 17.83
CA TYR A 26 34.11 -23.39 18.67
C TYR A 26 34.10 -24.85 19.16
N LYS A 27 32.94 -25.36 19.58
CA LYS A 27 32.77 -26.78 19.94
C LYS A 27 33.01 -27.71 18.75
N LYS A 28 32.47 -27.40 17.57
CA LYS A 28 32.70 -28.19 16.34
C LYS A 28 34.19 -28.23 15.98
N VAL A 29 34.90 -27.10 16.07
CA VAL A 29 36.34 -27.00 15.82
C VAL A 29 37.14 -27.79 16.86
N GLY A 30 36.78 -27.70 18.14
CA GLY A 30 37.39 -28.51 19.20
C GLY A 30 37.24 -30.00 18.93
N ALA A 31 36.02 -30.46 18.66
CA ALA A 31 35.72 -31.86 18.35
C ALA A 31 36.46 -32.38 17.10
N ALA A 32 36.65 -31.55 16.07
CA ALA A 32 37.42 -31.93 14.89
C ALA A 32 38.93 -32.09 15.19
N LYS A 33 39.46 -31.30 16.13
CA LYS A 33 40.88 -31.30 16.55
C LYS A 33 41.23 -32.39 17.55
N ASP A 34 40.25 -32.92 18.28
CA ASP A 34 40.44 -34.03 19.21
C ASP A 34 40.65 -35.39 18.49
N ASP A 35 40.46 -35.42 17.16
CA ASP A 35 40.80 -36.60 16.35
C ASP A 35 42.32 -36.72 16.18
N SER A 36 42.88 -37.88 16.49
CA SER A 36 44.31 -38.15 16.32
C SER A 36 44.75 -38.29 14.85
N ASN A 37 43.79 -38.42 13.93
CA ASN A 37 44.05 -38.51 12.50
C ASN A 37 43.99 -37.13 11.83
N LYS A 38 45.17 -36.61 11.46
CA LYS A 38 45.32 -35.30 10.81
C LYS A 38 44.52 -35.14 9.52
N GLU A 39 44.44 -36.19 8.70
CA GLU A 39 43.68 -36.16 7.43
C GLU A 39 42.19 -36.04 7.69
N LYS A 40 41.67 -36.77 8.69
CA LYS A 40 40.27 -36.63 9.12
C LYS A 40 39.98 -35.26 9.73
N THR A 41 40.91 -34.71 10.51
CA THR A 41 40.78 -33.36 11.05
C THR A 41 40.70 -32.32 9.93
N ILE A 42 41.56 -32.40 8.92
CA ILE A 42 41.53 -31.49 7.77
C ILE A 42 40.18 -31.57 7.05
N ASN A 43 39.74 -32.78 6.67
CA ASN A 43 38.47 -32.95 5.97
C ASN A 43 37.28 -32.40 6.76
N ARG A 44 37.21 -32.65 8.08
CA ARG A 44 36.14 -32.11 8.93
C ARG A 44 36.15 -30.59 9.04
N LEU A 45 37.33 -29.97 9.04
CA LEU A 45 37.44 -28.52 9.08
C LEU A 45 37.08 -27.90 7.72
N GLU A 46 37.44 -28.56 6.62
CA GLU A 46 37.00 -28.15 5.27
C GLU A 46 35.48 -28.25 5.11
N ASP A 47 34.87 -29.34 5.59
CA ASP A 47 33.41 -29.51 5.62
C ASP A 47 32.75 -28.40 6.44
N LEU A 48 33.29 -28.07 7.63
CA LEU A 48 32.80 -26.99 8.47
C LEU A 48 32.92 -25.62 7.79
N ILE A 49 34.01 -25.37 7.06
CA ILE A 49 34.19 -24.13 6.30
C ILE A 49 33.15 -24.03 5.18
N ASN A 50 32.89 -25.12 4.46
CA ASN A 50 31.88 -25.16 3.41
C ASN A 50 30.47 -24.95 3.97
N GLU A 51 30.14 -25.59 5.10
CA GLU A 51 28.88 -25.38 5.83
C GLU A 51 28.68 -23.88 6.15
N LEU A 52 29.70 -23.24 6.74
CA LEU A 52 29.66 -21.81 7.08
C LEU A 52 29.52 -20.89 5.85
N ILE A 53 30.11 -21.27 4.71
CA ILE A 53 29.99 -20.51 3.46
C ILE A 53 28.56 -20.62 2.92
N ASP A 54 27.99 -21.82 2.89
CA ASP A 54 26.63 -22.06 2.41
C ASP A 54 25.59 -21.35 3.28
N GLU A 55 25.76 -21.40 4.59
CA GLU A 55 24.90 -20.70 5.55
C GLU A 55 25.00 -19.17 5.40
N ARG A 56 26.20 -18.64 5.14
CA ARG A 56 26.37 -17.22 4.81
C ARG A 56 25.63 -16.84 3.54
N ILE A 57 25.64 -17.70 2.52
CA ILE A 57 24.89 -17.47 1.27
C ILE A 57 23.39 -17.47 1.55
N GLU A 58 22.88 -18.41 2.36
CA GLU A 58 21.46 -18.46 2.72
C GLU A 58 21.05 -17.24 3.56
N LEU A 59 21.86 -16.81 4.54
CA LEU A 59 21.61 -15.58 5.31
C LEU A 59 21.56 -14.34 4.42
N ASN A 60 22.45 -14.22 3.43
CA ASN A 60 22.40 -13.12 2.47
C ASN A 60 21.14 -13.15 1.60
N LYS A 61 20.67 -14.34 1.22
CA LYS A 61 19.42 -14.50 0.49
C LYS A 61 18.22 -14.07 1.34
N ILE A 62 18.16 -14.53 2.58
CA ILE A 62 17.12 -14.15 3.55
C ILE A 62 17.13 -12.63 3.76
N MET A 63 18.30 -12.01 3.93
CA MET A 63 18.43 -10.55 4.04
C MET A 63 17.90 -9.83 2.81
N LYS A 64 18.24 -10.27 1.60
CA LYS A 64 17.73 -9.67 0.35
C LYS A 64 16.22 -9.81 0.23
N GLU A 65 15.67 -10.98 0.54
CA GLU A 65 14.22 -11.19 0.53
C GLU A 65 13.53 -10.36 1.63
N TYR A 66 14.15 -10.18 2.80
CA TYR A 66 13.71 -9.25 3.84
C TYR A 66 13.73 -7.80 3.33
N GLU A 67 14.80 -7.38 2.65
CA GLU A 67 14.93 -6.07 2.02
C GLU A 67 13.98 -5.90 0.84
N GLU A 68 13.55 -6.94 0.14
CA GLU A 68 12.53 -6.82 -0.90
C GLU A 68 11.13 -6.68 -0.29
N LEU A 69 10.86 -7.43 0.78
CA LEU A 69 9.63 -7.32 1.55
C LEU A 69 9.51 -5.97 2.26
N ILE A 70 10.60 -5.48 2.85
CA ILE A 70 10.63 -4.24 3.65
C ILE A 70 11.09 -3.03 2.83
N GLY A 71 12.09 -3.19 1.98
CA GLY A 71 12.88 -2.11 1.35
C GLY A 71 12.25 -1.48 0.11
N MET A 72 11.10 -1.93 -0.38
CA MET A 72 10.28 -1.08 -1.28
C MET A 72 9.65 0.15 -0.57
N GLN A 73 10.04 0.46 0.68
CA GLN A 73 9.39 1.49 1.50
C GLN A 73 10.26 2.71 1.84
N LYS A 74 11.54 2.75 1.46
CA LYS A 74 12.38 3.94 1.63
C LYS A 74 12.61 4.62 0.29
N ILE A 75 12.00 5.78 0.12
CA ILE A 75 12.27 6.67 -1.01
C ILE A 75 13.57 7.41 -0.68
N SER A 76 14.54 7.43 -1.60
CA SER A 76 15.80 8.17 -1.41
C SER A 76 15.52 9.67 -1.41
N LYS A 77 16.43 10.49 -0.87
CA LYS A 77 16.25 11.95 -0.91
C LYS A 77 16.25 12.46 -2.33
N GLU A 78 17.07 11.86 -3.18
CA GLU A 78 17.16 12.14 -4.61
C GLU A 78 15.83 11.84 -5.32
N ASP A 79 15.20 10.71 -5.01
CA ASP A 79 13.89 10.33 -5.56
C ASP A 79 12.77 11.24 -5.03
N ILE A 80 12.81 11.62 -3.74
CA ILE A 80 11.87 12.60 -3.18
C ILE A 80 12.00 13.91 -3.94
N ASN A 81 13.22 14.45 -4.11
CA ASN A 81 13.46 15.67 -4.87
C ASN A 81 12.88 15.58 -6.29
N TYR A 82 13.17 14.49 -6.99
CA TYR A 82 12.64 14.25 -8.32
C TYR A 82 11.10 14.27 -8.33
N ILE A 83 10.44 13.57 -7.40
CA ILE A 83 8.98 13.56 -7.31
C ILE A 83 8.45 14.98 -7.09
N VAL A 84 9.00 15.72 -6.13
CA VAL A 84 8.51 17.05 -5.75
C VAL A 84 8.68 18.07 -6.88
N GLU A 85 9.84 18.06 -7.55
CA GLU A 85 10.13 18.97 -8.65
C GLU A 85 9.28 18.69 -9.89
N ASN A 86 8.88 17.44 -10.12
CA ASN A 86 8.14 17.05 -11.33
C ASN A 86 6.63 16.98 -11.11
N ILE A 87 6.14 16.66 -9.91
CA ILE A 87 4.70 16.51 -9.66
C ILE A 87 4.00 17.87 -9.55
N LEU A 88 4.65 18.89 -8.96
CA LEU A 88 4.05 20.21 -8.78
C LEU A 88 3.72 20.87 -10.14
N PRO A 89 4.65 20.92 -11.12
CA PRO A 89 4.33 21.44 -12.45
C PRO A 89 3.23 20.65 -13.16
N VAL A 90 3.17 19.33 -13.00
CA VAL A 90 2.13 18.49 -13.60
C VAL A 90 0.75 18.85 -13.03
N ILE A 91 0.66 19.02 -11.71
CA ILE A 91 -0.58 19.42 -11.04
C ILE A 91 -0.99 20.83 -11.48
N SER A 92 -0.05 21.79 -11.48
CA SER A 92 -0.33 23.16 -11.94
C SER A 92 -0.83 23.18 -13.39
N ASN A 93 -0.14 22.50 -14.29
CA ASN A 93 -0.54 22.40 -15.70
C ASN A 93 -1.89 21.70 -15.87
N PHE A 94 -2.20 20.68 -15.05
CA PHE A 94 -3.49 19.99 -15.10
C PHE A 94 -4.64 20.98 -14.78
N PHE A 95 -4.52 21.74 -13.69
CA PHE A 95 -5.51 22.75 -13.34
C PHE A 95 -5.58 23.85 -14.40
N ASP A 96 -4.44 24.38 -14.85
CA ASP A 96 -4.40 25.43 -15.88
C ASP A 96 -5.09 25.03 -17.20
N ASN A 97 -4.99 23.75 -17.60
CA ASN A 97 -5.63 23.26 -18.83
C ASN A 97 -7.15 22.99 -18.69
N ASP A 98 -7.63 22.63 -17.49
CA ASP A 98 -9.07 22.45 -17.22
C ASP A 98 -9.80 23.81 -17.14
N LEU A 99 -9.09 24.86 -16.67
CA LEU A 99 -9.58 26.23 -16.58
C LEU A 99 -9.82 26.91 -17.95
N VAL A 100 -9.11 26.48 -19.00
CA VAL A 100 -9.22 27.10 -20.34
C VAL A 100 -10.48 26.63 -21.09
N ASN A 101 -11.07 25.50 -20.69
CA ASN A 101 -12.17 24.87 -21.46
C ASN A 101 -13.58 25.15 -20.92
N ASN A 102 -13.72 25.61 -19.68
CA ASN A 102 -15.02 25.88 -19.08
C ASN A 102 -15.07 27.35 -18.63
N ASN A 103 -15.96 28.14 -19.23
CA ASN A 103 -16.16 29.58 -19.01
C ASN A 103 -16.72 29.93 -17.60
N GLU A 104 -16.22 29.27 -16.56
CA GLU A 104 -16.53 29.56 -15.17
C GLU A 104 -15.28 30.22 -14.56
N GLU A 105 -15.44 31.40 -13.94
CA GLU A 105 -14.40 32.04 -13.13
C GLU A 105 -14.11 31.15 -11.91
N ILE A 106 -13.38 30.06 -12.11
CA ILE A 106 -12.77 29.34 -11.01
C ILE A 106 -11.69 30.28 -10.47
N HIS A 107 -11.84 30.67 -9.20
CA HIS A 107 -10.99 31.63 -8.54
C HIS A 107 -9.55 31.14 -8.56
N LYS A 108 -8.72 31.73 -9.41
CA LYS A 108 -7.29 31.44 -9.52
C LYS A 108 -6.59 31.45 -8.14
N ASP A 109 -7.05 32.33 -7.26
CA ASP A 109 -6.59 32.44 -5.88
C ASP A 109 -6.84 31.16 -5.04
N GLU A 110 -7.96 30.45 -5.25
CA GLU A 110 -8.27 29.20 -4.55
C GLU A 110 -7.40 28.04 -5.05
N ILE A 111 -7.12 27.99 -6.35
CA ILE A 111 -6.20 27.01 -6.95
C ILE A 111 -4.78 27.27 -6.47
N ASP A 112 -4.34 28.52 -6.44
CA ASP A 112 -3.03 28.91 -5.92
C ASP A 112 -2.89 28.54 -4.44
N GLN A 113 -3.95 28.68 -3.64
CA GLN A 113 -3.98 28.22 -2.25
C GLN A 113 -3.84 26.69 -2.15
N LEU A 114 -4.58 25.94 -2.97
CA LEU A 114 -4.50 24.47 -3.00
C LEU A 114 -3.09 23.99 -3.40
N ILE A 115 -2.50 24.60 -4.43
CA ILE A 115 -1.13 24.29 -4.88
C ILE A 115 -0.13 24.58 -3.76
N ASN A 116 -0.28 25.69 -3.05
CA ASN A 116 0.60 26.03 -1.92
C ASN A 116 0.47 25.03 -0.77
N MET A 117 -0.74 24.56 -0.45
CA MET A 117 -0.94 23.51 0.55
C MET A 117 -0.27 22.19 0.11
N LEU A 118 -0.44 21.78 -1.16
CA LEU A 118 0.19 20.59 -1.71
C LEU A 118 1.72 20.69 -1.67
N LYS A 119 2.29 21.87 -1.97
CA LYS A 119 3.74 22.10 -1.89
C LYS A 119 4.30 21.88 -0.49
N GLN A 120 3.55 22.25 0.56
CA GLN A 120 3.96 22.02 1.95
C GLN A 120 3.90 20.52 2.32
N LEU A 121 2.84 19.82 1.89
CA LEU A 121 2.68 18.39 2.14
C LEU A 121 3.66 17.54 1.35
N LEU A 122 4.02 17.99 0.16
CA LEU A 122 4.99 17.34 -0.71
C LEU A 122 6.41 17.86 -0.47
N SER A 123 6.73 18.47 0.67
CA SER A 123 8.12 18.87 0.95
C SER A 123 9.01 17.67 1.28
N ILE A 124 10.32 17.82 1.06
CA ILE A 124 11.33 16.81 1.37
C ILE A 124 11.30 16.49 2.87
N GLU A 125 11.14 17.52 3.69
CA GLU A 125 11.06 17.43 5.14
C GLU A 125 9.85 16.59 5.56
N THR A 126 8.68 16.84 4.97
CA THR A 126 7.44 16.09 5.27
C THR A 126 7.58 14.63 4.88
N PHE A 127 8.07 14.34 3.68
CA PHE A 127 8.33 12.96 3.23
C PHE A 127 9.32 12.25 4.15
N THR A 128 10.38 12.95 4.56
CA THR A 128 11.39 12.39 5.47
C THR A 128 10.80 12.09 6.84
N ILE A 129 10.02 12.99 7.42
CA ILE A 129 9.36 12.79 8.71
C ILE A 129 8.40 11.60 8.65
N LEU A 130 7.55 11.55 7.62
CA LEU A 130 6.62 10.45 7.42
C LEU A 130 7.36 9.11 7.27
N GLN A 131 8.45 9.08 6.50
CA GLN A 131 9.29 7.89 6.35
C GLN A 131 9.91 7.45 7.70
N LEU A 132 10.37 8.40 8.52
CA LEU A 132 10.90 8.11 9.86
C LEU A 132 9.83 7.57 10.82
N LEU A 133 8.59 8.02 10.67
CA LEU A 133 7.43 7.51 11.41
C LEU A 133 6.93 6.15 10.89
N GLY A 134 7.53 5.61 9.83
CA GLY A 134 7.16 4.31 9.25
C GLY A 134 5.97 4.39 8.28
N PHE A 135 5.71 5.56 7.70
CA PHE A 135 4.64 5.73 6.71
C PHE A 135 4.93 4.95 5.43
N ASN A 136 3.99 4.08 5.02
CA ASN A 136 4.11 3.27 3.82
C ASN A 136 3.54 4.01 2.59
N PHE A 137 4.39 4.72 1.85
CA PHE A 137 3.97 5.50 0.67
C PHE A 137 3.39 4.66 -0.48
N LYS A 138 3.85 3.42 -0.66
CA LYS A 138 3.31 2.52 -1.69
C LYS A 138 1.85 2.19 -1.40
N GLU A 139 1.55 1.86 -0.15
CA GLU A 139 0.20 1.50 0.28
C GLU A 139 -0.73 2.72 0.38
N ALA A 140 -0.24 3.79 1.00
CA ALA A 140 -1.06 4.97 1.27
C ALA A 140 -1.31 5.85 0.03
N VAL A 141 -0.39 5.86 -0.95
CA VAL A 141 -0.47 6.75 -2.11
C VAL A 141 -0.40 5.96 -3.43
N GLY A 142 0.61 5.10 -3.59
CA GLY A 142 0.84 4.39 -4.86
C GLY A 142 -0.32 3.49 -5.30
N ILE A 143 -0.81 2.61 -4.41
CA ILE A 143 -1.93 1.70 -4.70
C ILE A 143 -3.22 2.49 -4.98
N PRO A 144 -3.63 3.46 -4.15
CA PRO A 144 -4.78 4.31 -4.45
C PRO A 144 -4.69 5.02 -5.79
N LEU A 145 -3.56 5.64 -6.12
CA LEU A 145 -3.37 6.31 -7.41
C LEU A 145 -3.46 5.33 -8.58
N THR A 146 -2.85 4.15 -8.45
CA THR A 146 -2.94 3.09 -9.48
C THR A 146 -4.39 2.68 -9.71
N LYS A 147 -5.17 2.49 -8.63
CA LYS A 147 -6.61 2.17 -8.74
C LYS A 147 -7.40 3.31 -9.37
N LEU A 148 -7.08 4.56 -9.05
CA LEU A 148 -7.73 5.73 -9.62
C LEU A 148 -7.49 5.81 -11.13
N VAL A 149 -6.23 5.75 -11.55
CA VAL A 149 -5.85 5.78 -12.98
C VAL A 149 -6.51 4.63 -13.73
N LYS A 150 -6.47 3.42 -13.18
CA LYS A 150 -7.16 2.27 -13.76
C LYS A 150 -8.65 2.55 -13.97
N ARG A 151 -9.34 3.06 -12.95
CA ARG A 151 -10.77 3.43 -13.04
C ARG A 151 -11.03 4.51 -14.10
N SER A 152 -10.16 5.51 -14.21
CA SER A 152 -10.29 6.59 -15.19
C SER A 152 -10.09 6.09 -16.62
N ILE A 153 -9.21 5.11 -16.83
CA ILE A 153 -8.96 4.49 -18.14
C ILE A 153 -10.07 3.51 -18.51
N ASP A 154 -10.42 2.60 -17.60
CA ASP A 154 -11.28 1.46 -17.92
C ASP A 154 -12.75 1.86 -18.18
N LYS A 155 -13.19 3.08 -17.81
CA LYS A 155 -14.60 3.55 -17.83
C LYS A 155 -15.63 2.66 -17.11
N GLU A 156 -15.31 1.41 -16.80
CA GLU A 156 -16.16 0.39 -16.19
C GLU A 156 -16.68 0.76 -14.79
N GLY A 157 -15.99 1.66 -14.08
CA GLY A 157 -16.46 2.12 -12.77
C GLY A 157 -17.69 3.04 -12.82
N LEU A 158 -17.89 3.78 -13.92
CA LEU A 158 -19.03 4.70 -14.06
C LEU A 158 -20.31 3.96 -14.43
N GLU A 159 -20.21 2.90 -15.23
CA GLU A 159 -21.36 2.06 -15.54
C GLU A 159 -21.82 1.27 -14.31
N ASP A 160 -20.90 0.66 -13.55
CA ASP A 160 -21.26 -0.17 -12.40
C ASP A 160 -21.94 0.67 -11.28
N ILE A 161 -21.44 1.88 -11.01
CA ILE A 161 -22.10 2.82 -10.07
C ILE A 161 -23.49 3.23 -10.58
N LYS A 162 -23.63 3.52 -11.89
CA LYS A 162 -24.91 3.87 -12.50
C LYS A 162 -25.89 2.69 -12.45
N TYR A 163 -25.45 1.47 -12.70
CA TYR A 163 -26.25 0.26 -12.59
C TYR A 163 -26.71 0.00 -11.14
N GLN A 164 -25.82 0.15 -10.15
CA GLN A 164 -26.18 0.00 -8.74
C GLN A 164 -27.20 1.07 -8.28
N TYR A 165 -27.04 2.31 -8.75
CA TYR A 165 -28.01 3.38 -8.50
C TYR A 165 -29.38 3.05 -9.12
N LEU A 166 -29.42 2.60 -10.38
CA LEU A 166 -30.65 2.17 -11.06
C LEU A 166 -31.33 0.99 -10.37
N ILE A 167 -30.57 -0.02 -9.93
CA ILE A 167 -31.09 -1.18 -9.19
C ILE A 167 -31.71 -0.73 -7.86
N SER A 168 -31.03 0.16 -7.13
CA SER A 168 -31.53 0.69 -5.86
C SER A 168 -32.83 1.47 -6.04
N ASN A 169 -32.92 2.29 -7.09
CA ASN A 169 -34.12 3.08 -7.36
C ASN A 169 -35.30 2.18 -7.79
N ASN A 170 -35.06 1.22 -8.68
CA ASN A 170 -36.08 0.24 -9.08
C ASN A 170 -36.57 -0.61 -7.90
N LYS A 171 -35.68 -0.98 -6.97
CA LYS A 171 -36.05 -1.74 -5.76
C LYS A 171 -36.93 -0.92 -4.83
N LYS A 172 -36.57 0.35 -4.60
CA LYS A 172 -37.38 1.31 -3.82
C LYS A 172 -38.78 1.44 -4.42
N ASP A 173 -38.89 1.59 -5.74
CA ASP A 173 -40.17 1.72 -6.43
C ASP A 173 -41.00 0.44 -6.33
N ALA A 174 -40.37 -0.74 -6.47
CA ALA A 174 -41.04 -2.03 -6.30
C ALA A 174 -41.57 -2.24 -4.87
N GLU A 175 -40.84 -1.81 -3.85
CA GLU A 175 -41.30 -1.85 -2.45
C GLU A 175 -42.46 -0.89 -2.20
N LEU A 176 -42.42 0.32 -2.79
CA LEU A 176 -43.55 1.25 -2.74
C LEU A 176 -44.80 0.66 -3.41
N PHE A 177 -44.67 0.03 -4.58
CA PHE A 177 -45.80 -0.63 -5.24
C PHE A 177 -46.39 -1.77 -4.41
N LYS A 178 -45.56 -2.54 -3.70
CA LYS A 178 -46.05 -3.57 -2.76
C LYS A 178 -46.79 -2.96 -1.58
N LEU A 179 -46.31 -1.86 -1.03
CA LEU A 179 -46.96 -1.16 0.07
C LEU A 179 -48.31 -0.57 -0.38
N LEU A 180 -48.39 0.01 -1.58
CA LEU A 180 -49.63 0.51 -2.16
C LEU A 180 -50.64 -0.57 -2.56
N GLN A 181 -50.25 -1.86 -2.56
CA GLN A 181 -51.22 -2.94 -2.73
C GLN A 181 -51.98 -3.25 -1.43
N THR A 182 -51.47 -2.85 -0.26
CA THR A 182 -52.18 -2.98 1.01
C THR A 182 -53.05 -1.76 1.28
N GLU A 183 -54.18 -1.98 1.98
CA GLU A 183 -55.13 -0.91 2.31
C GLU A 183 -54.49 0.11 3.27
N GLU A 184 -53.75 -0.37 4.27
CA GLU A 184 -52.96 0.44 5.20
C GLU A 184 -51.89 1.29 4.49
N GLY A 185 -51.19 0.72 3.50
CA GLY A 185 -50.15 1.43 2.78
C GLY A 185 -50.68 2.55 1.88
N ARG A 186 -51.89 2.42 1.33
CA ARG A 186 -52.57 3.50 0.58
C ARG A 186 -52.94 4.67 1.47
N VAL A 187 -53.46 4.40 2.67
CA VAL A 187 -53.82 5.44 3.65
C VAL A 187 -52.60 6.25 4.06
N ILE A 188 -51.48 5.58 4.38
CA ILE A 188 -50.23 6.25 4.75
C ILE A 188 -49.69 7.11 3.59
N PHE A 189 -49.77 6.61 2.36
CA PHE A 189 -49.32 7.35 1.19
C PHE A 189 -50.17 8.60 0.91
N ASP A 190 -51.49 8.50 1.06
CA ASP A 190 -52.42 9.64 0.91
C ASP A 190 -52.20 10.70 2.00
N GLU A 191 -51.87 10.30 3.24
CA GLU A 191 -51.49 11.23 4.31
C GLU A 191 -50.18 11.96 4.01
N LEU A 192 -49.17 11.27 3.47
CA LEU A 192 -47.90 11.87 3.06
C LEU A 192 -48.06 12.87 1.90
N LEU A 193 -48.97 12.60 0.96
CA LEU A 193 -49.28 13.55 -0.12
C LEU A 193 -50.01 14.79 0.41
N LYS A 194 -50.90 14.63 1.38
CA LYS A 194 -51.59 15.73 2.07
C LYS A 194 -50.63 16.57 2.92
N SER A 195 -49.66 15.95 3.61
CA SER A 195 -48.69 16.70 4.40
C SER A 195 -47.76 17.57 3.55
N LYS A 196 -47.44 17.13 2.34
CA LYS A 196 -46.56 17.86 1.40
C LYS A 196 -47.25 18.99 0.64
N SER A 197 -48.59 19.03 0.62
CA SER A 197 -49.39 20.06 -0.05
C SER A 197 -49.79 21.23 0.86
N ILE A 198 -49.37 21.21 2.14
CA ILE A 198 -49.62 22.27 3.13
C ILE A 198 -48.42 23.23 3.28
N GLU A 199 -47.29 22.96 2.63
CA GLU A 199 -46.06 23.79 2.70
C GLU A 199 -45.91 24.85 1.58
N TYR A 200 -46.99 25.21 0.88
CA TYR A 200 -47.02 26.37 -0.04
C TYR A 200 -48.04 27.42 0.40
#